data_AF-A0A1V4D554-F1
#
_entry.id   AF-A0A1V4D554-F1
#
_cell.length_a   1.000
_cell.length_b   1.000
_cell.length_c   1.000
_cell.angle_alpha   90.00
_cell.angle_beta   90.00
_cell.angle_gamma   90.00
#
_symmetry.space_group_name_H-M   'P 1'
#
loop_
_entity.id
_entity.type
_entity.pdbx_description
1 polymer ?
#
loop_
_entity_poly.entity_id
_entity_poly.type
_entity_poly.pdbx_seq_one_letter_code
_entity_poly.pdbx_strand_id
1 'polypeptide(L)'
;MVDDPADVPTRDEVVRHWRGLIDGRESRAEAHRWAARWVEAEEGGDVADPMVGKALLRLHGFDMTRDPAHASLVRHGGQGEFIHSGEWIAESFRQWCAECGEYDADPGPPGPDRFPGRAPRG
;
A
#
# COMPACT_ATOMS: atom_id res chain seq x y z
N MET A 1 -13.86 -5.56 20.01
CA MET A 1 -14.24 -5.89 18.62
C MET A 1 -13.02 -6.55 18.04
N VAL A 2 -13.16 -7.81 17.65
CA VAL A 2 -12.10 -8.60 17.03
C VAL A 2 -12.24 -8.33 15.53
N ASP A 3 -11.24 -7.70 14.92
CA ASP A 3 -11.18 -7.47 13.48
C ASP A 3 -11.18 -8.82 12.76
N ASP A 4 -12.19 -9.03 11.92
CA ASP A 4 -12.37 -10.25 11.14
C ASP A 4 -11.17 -10.46 10.18
N PRO A 5 -10.54 -11.65 10.15
CA PRO A 5 -9.52 -11.98 9.17
C PRO A 5 -10.19 -12.50 7.89
N ALA A 6 -10.70 -11.62 7.01
CA ALA A 6 -11.21 -12.09 5.71
C ALA A 6 -11.32 -11.09 4.55
N ASP A 7 -11.28 -9.76 4.76
CA ASP A 7 -11.46 -8.83 3.63
C ASP A 7 -10.14 -8.24 3.14
N VAL A 8 -9.90 -8.37 1.83
CA VAL A 8 -8.81 -7.70 1.12
C VAL A 8 -9.02 -6.19 1.22
N PRO A 9 -7.98 -5.38 1.54
CA PRO A 9 -8.15 -3.94 1.74
C PRO A 9 -8.65 -3.26 0.48
N THR A 10 -9.51 -2.28 0.67
CA THR A 10 -9.99 -1.42 -0.40
C THR A 10 -9.14 -0.16 -0.54
N ARG A 11 -9.24 0.53 -1.68
CA ARG A 11 -8.64 1.86 -1.86
C ARG A 11 -9.15 2.87 -0.83
N ASP A 12 -10.41 2.78 -0.42
CA ASP A 12 -11.02 3.68 0.57
C ASP A 12 -10.43 3.45 1.97
N GLU A 13 -10.18 2.20 2.35
CA GLU A 13 -9.49 1.88 3.61
C GLU A 13 -8.05 2.37 3.59
N VAL A 14 -7.33 2.17 2.49
CA VAL A 14 -6.00 2.75 2.29
C VAL A 14 -6.03 4.26 2.47
N VAL A 15 -6.97 4.97 1.84
CA VAL A 15 -7.15 6.41 1.97
C VAL A 15 -7.41 6.80 3.43
N ARG A 16 -8.24 6.03 4.15
CA ARG A 16 -8.57 6.30 5.55
C ARG A 16 -7.33 6.24 6.43
N HIS A 17 -6.55 5.15 6.33
CA HIS A 17 -5.35 4.95 7.13
C HIS A 17 -4.26 5.98 6.80
N TRP A 18 -4.07 6.27 5.51
CA TRP A 18 -3.07 7.26 5.09
C TRP A 18 -3.43 8.68 5.53
N ARG A 19 -4.69 9.09 5.42
CA ARG A 19 -5.15 10.38 5.97
C ARG A 19 -5.07 10.42 7.49
N GLY A 20 -5.37 9.31 8.16
CA GLY A 20 -5.18 9.16 9.60
C GLY A 20 -3.75 9.50 10.04
N LEU A 21 -2.76 8.98 9.31
CA LEU A 21 -1.34 9.31 9.53
C LEU A 21 -1.02 10.78 9.30
N ILE A 22 -1.48 11.35 8.18
CA ILE A 22 -1.20 12.76 7.82
C ILE A 22 -1.79 13.71 8.85
N ASP A 23 -3.01 13.44 9.30
CA ASP A 23 -3.74 14.26 10.27
C ASP A 23 -3.28 14.02 11.72
N GLY A 24 -2.38 13.06 11.96
CA GLY A 24 -1.93 12.65 13.30
C GLY A 24 -3.00 11.94 14.14
N ARG A 25 -4.07 11.45 13.49
CA ARG A 25 -5.14 10.66 14.13
C ARG A 25 -4.78 9.18 14.26
N GLU A 26 -3.79 8.73 13.51
CA GLU A 26 -3.23 7.39 13.53
C GLU A 26 -1.71 7.47 13.63
N SER A 27 -1.10 6.61 14.41
CA SER A 27 0.35 6.50 14.53
C SER A 27 0.96 5.64 13.42
N ARG A 28 2.24 5.85 13.11
CA ARG A 28 3.00 5.03 12.15
C ARG A 28 2.95 3.54 12.51
N ALA A 29 3.07 3.21 13.80
CA ALA A 29 3.01 1.85 14.29
C ALA A 29 1.62 1.20 14.09
N GLU A 30 0.54 1.97 14.20
CA GLU A 30 -0.82 1.46 13.91
C GLU A 30 -1.00 1.15 12.42
N ALA A 31 -0.61 2.09 11.55
CA ALA A 31 -0.70 1.88 10.11
C ALA A 31 0.20 0.74 9.63
N HIS A 32 1.41 0.61 10.20
CA HIS A 32 2.31 -0.51 9.94
C HIS A 32 1.67 -1.85 10.33
N ARG A 33 1.17 -1.98 11.56
CA ARG A 33 0.51 -3.22 12.02
C ARG A 33 -0.69 -3.58 11.17
N TRP A 34 -1.47 -2.58 10.74
CA TRP A 34 -2.57 -2.80 9.82
C TRP A 34 -2.06 -3.36 8.49
N ALA A 35 -1.12 -2.68 7.82
CA ALA A 35 -0.59 -3.11 6.52
C ALA A 35 0.17 -4.45 6.56
N ALA A 36 0.87 -4.74 7.66
CA ALA A 36 1.66 -5.97 7.85
C ALA A 36 0.82 -7.25 7.70
N ARG A 37 -0.48 -7.20 8.02
CA ARG A 37 -1.40 -8.34 7.86
C ARG A 37 -1.43 -8.90 6.42
N TRP A 38 -1.18 -8.07 5.42
CA TRP A 38 -1.19 -8.45 4.01
C TRP A 38 0.21 -8.50 3.39
N VAL A 39 1.11 -7.60 3.82
CA VAL A 39 2.48 -7.52 3.29
C VAL A 39 3.35 -8.69 3.79
N GLU A 40 3.15 -9.16 5.02
CA GLU A 40 3.98 -10.20 5.65
C GLU A 40 3.33 -11.59 5.63
N ALA A 41 2.14 -11.73 5.05
CA ALA A 41 1.48 -13.02 4.91
C ALA A 41 2.32 -13.97 4.02
N GLU A 42 2.51 -15.23 4.45
CA GLU A 42 3.41 -16.18 3.80
C GLU A 42 3.07 -16.46 2.32
N GLU A 43 1.79 -16.37 1.95
CA GLU A 43 1.33 -16.55 0.56
C GLU A 43 1.28 -15.23 -0.22
N GLY A 44 1.63 -14.10 0.41
CA GLY A 44 1.28 -12.76 -0.05
C GLY A 44 -0.23 -12.60 0.00
N GLY A 45 -0.77 -11.70 0.84
CA GLY A 45 -2.22 -11.48 0.84
C GLY A 45 -2.70 -11.24 -0.59
N ASP A 46 -3.74 -11.95 -1.04
CA ASP A 46 -4.22 -11.93 -2.43
C ASP A 46 -4.89 -10.58 -2.76
N VAL A 47 -4.08 -9.52 -2.76
CA VAL A 47 -4.50 -8.16 -3.01
C VAL A 47 -4.59 -7.97 -4.52
N ALA A 48 -5.76 -8.28 -5.07
CA ALA A 48 -6.01 -8.25 -6.50
C ALA A 48 -5.82 -6.87 -7.14
N ASP A 49 -6.07 -5.79 -6.40
CA ASP A 49 -5.84 -4.42 -6.88
C ASP A 49 -4.37 -4.01 -6.69
N PRO A 50 -3.59 -3.85 -7.78
CA PRO A 50 -2.17 -3.50 -7.69
C PRO A 50 -1.95 -2.16 -6.98
N MET A 51 -2.91 -1.23 -7.05
CA MET A 51 -2.81 0.07 -6.39
C MET A 51 -2.96 -0.04 -4.88
N VAL A 52 -3.79 -0.97 -4.41
CA VAL A 52 -3.88 -1.29 -2.98
C VAL A 52 -2.58 -1.94 -2.51
N GLY A 53 -2.07 -2.94 -3.24
CA GLY A 53 -0.82 -3.61 -2.89
C GLY A 53 0.36 -2.63 -2.77
N LYS A 54 0.47 -1.70 -3.72
CA LYS A 54 1.48 -0.63 -3.69
C LYS A 54 1.35 0.29 -2.48
N ALA A 55 0.13 0.64 -2.10
CA ALA A 55 -0.10 1.47 -0.92
C ALA A 55 0.24 0.74 0.39
N LEU A 56 -0.12 -0.53 0.51
CA LEU A 56 0.17 -1.35 1.68
C LEU A 56 1.68 -1.43 1.95
N LEU A 57 2.49 -1.62 0.91
CA LEU A 57 3.95 -1.59 1.02
C LEU A 57 4.48 -0.24 1.55
N ARG A 58 3.90 0.88 1.07
CA ARG A 58 4.27 2.22 1.55
C ARG A 58 3.88 2.40 3.03
N LEU A 59 2.64 2.09 3.40
CA LEU A 59 2.13 2.19 4.77
C LEU A 59 2.91 1.31 5.75
N HIS A 60 3.27 0.09 5.34
CA HIS A 60 4.15 -0.81 6.09
C HIS A 60 5.52 -0.16 6.37
N GLY A 61 6.10 0.49 5.36
CA GLY A 61 7.42 1.13 5.43
C GLY A 61 7.49 2.44 6.22
N PHE A 62 6.37 3.13 6.48
CA PHE A 62 6.41 4.44 7.15
C PHE A 62 6.85 4.38 8.61
N ASP A 63 6.78 3.21 9.25
CA ASP A 63 7.26 2.99 10.61
C ASP A 63 8.75 2.62 10.69
N MET A 64 9.47 2.65 9.55
CA MET A 64 10.91 2.41 9.54
C MET A 64 11.70 3.56 10.19
N THR A 65 12.60 3.17 11.08
CA THR A 65 13.51 4.07 11.80
C THR A 65 14.96 3.64 11.63
N ARG A 66 15.89 4.60 11.66
CA ARG A 66 17.33 4.33 11.68
C ARG A 66 17.80 4.04 13.10
N ASP A 67 18.58 2.99 13.31
CA ASP A 67 19.14 2.72 14.64
C ASP A 67 20.09 3.87 15.05
N PRO A 68 19.92 4.45 16.26
CA PRO A 68 20.72 5.60 16.68
C PRO A 68 22.20 5.25 16.96
N ALA A 69 22.52 3.98 17.25
CA ALA A 69 23.88 3.51 17.43
C ALA A 69 24.51 3.04 16.10
N HIS A 70 23.68 2.64 15.13
CA HIS A 70 24.12 2.13 13.82
C HIS A 70 23.27 2.74 12.69
N ALA A 71 23.65 3.92 12.19
CA ALA A 71 22.87 4.67 11.20
C ALA A 71 22.58 3.94 9.88
N SER A 72 23.32 2.86 9.59
CA SER A 72 23.11 1.96 8.44
C SER A 72 22.02 0.90 8.67
N LEU A 73 21.62 0.66 9.92
CA LEU A 73 20.60 -0.33 10.27
C LEU A 73 19.22 0.33 10.30
N VAL A 74 18.25 -0.30 9.64
CA VAL A 74 16.85 0.13 9.57
C VAL A 74 15.96 -0.95 10.17
N ARG A 75 14.98 -0.55 10.98
CA ARG A 75 13.97 -1.44 11.56
C ARG A 75 12.63 -0.73 11.73
N HIS A 76 11.55 -1.51 11.73
CA HIS A 76 10.23 -1.03 12.14
C HIS A 76 10.19 -0.79 13.66
N GLY A 77 9.38 0.18 14.10
CA GLY A 77 9.06 0.41 15.52
C GLY A 77 10.23 0.80 16.43
N GLY A 78 11.37 1.22 15.89
CA GLY A 78 12.54 1.59 16.68
C GLY A 78 12.42 2.97 17.33
N GLN A 79 13.30 3.26 18.30
CA GLN A 79 13.40 4.59 18.94
C GLN A 79 14.20 5.62 18.13
N GLY A 80 14.51 5.28 16.87
CA GLY A 80 15.35 6.09 16.00
C GLY A 80 14.60 7.18 15.27
N GLU A 81 15.34 7.93 14.46
CA GLU A 81 14.73 8.87 13.51
C GLU A 81 13.96 8.10 12.42
N PHE A 82 12.73 8.53 12.15
CA PHE A 82 11.94 7.99 11.04
C PHE A 82 12.60 8.31 9.70
N ILE A 83 12.67 7.31 8.81
CA ILE A 83 13.21 7.51 7.46
C ILE A 83 12.33 8.47 6.66
N HIS A 84 11.02 8.43 6.89
CA HIS A 84 10.03 9.19 6.16
C HIS A 84 9.46 10.33 7.01
N SER A 85 9.72 11.56 6.57
CA SER A 85 9.13 12.76 7.16
C SER A 85 7.61 12.80 6.93
N GLY A 86 6.88 13.56 7.75
CA GLY A 86 5.44 13.75 7.55
C GLY A 86 5.10 14.40 6.20
N GLU A 87 5.91 15.34 5.75
CA GLU A 87 5.78 15.97 4.44
C GLU A 87 5.94 14.96 3.30
N TRP A 88 6.94 14.09 3.42
CA TRP A 88 7.16 13.04 2.43
C TRP A 88 6.02 12.01 2.41
N ILE A 89 5.43 11.68 3.57
CA ILE A 89 4.24 10.81 3.67
C ILE A 89 3.04 11.47 2.96
N ALA A 90 2.85 12.78 3.13
CA ALA A 90 1.76 13.52 2.48
C ALA A 90 1.97 13.65 0.95
N GLU A 91 3.21 13.85 0.49
CA GLU A 91 3.55 13.82 -0.93
C GLU A 91 3.33 12.43 -1.54
N SER A 92 3.77 11.39 -0.85
CA SER A 92 3.56 9.99 -1.28
C SER A 92 2.08 9.64 -1.42
N PHE A 93 1.21 10.23 -0.58
CA PHE A 93 -0.24 10.09 -0.71
C PHE A 93 -0.77 10.75 -1.98
N ARG A 94 -0.37 12.00 -2.25
CA ARG A 94 -0.76 12.72 -3.47
C ARG A 94 -0.32 11.96 -4.72
N GLN A 95 0.92 11.47 -4.72
CA GLN A 95 1.46 10.66 -5.80
C GLN A 95 0.65 9.39 -5.98
N TRP A 96 0.33 8.65 -4.91
CA TRP A 96 -0.50 7.45 -4.99
C TRP A 96 -1.89 7.76 -5.59
N CYS A 97 -2.54 8.85 -5.17
CA CYS A 97 -3.83 9.23 -5.74
C CYS A 97 -3.75 9.54 -7.24
N ALA A 98 -2.67 10.19 -7.69
CA ALA A 98 -2.45 10.45 -9.12
C ALA A 98 -2.23 9.14 -9.88
N GLU A 99 -1.40 8.24 -9.35
CA GLU A 99 -1.16 6.91 -9.92
C GLU A 99 -2.45 6.08 -10.02
N CYS A 100 -3.35 6.17 -9.03
CA CYS A 100 -4.67 5.54 -9.10
C CYS A 100 -5.51 6.10 -10.26
N GLY A 101 -5.52 7.42 -10.44
CA GLY A 101 -6.23 8.07 -11.54
C GLY A 101 -5.68 7.68 -12.91
N GLU A 102 -4.35 7.56 -13.04
CA GLU A 102 -3.70 7.05 -14.25
C GLU A 102 -4.06 5.58 -14.52
N TYR A 103 -4.02 4.73 -13.49
CA TYR A 103 -4.40 3.33 -13.58
C TYR A 103 -5.85 3.13 -14.01
N ASP A 104 -6.77 3.93 -13.45
CA ASP A 104 -8.20 3.84 -13.80
C ASP A 104 -8.51 4.37 -15.21
N ALA A 105 -7.68 5.29 -15.71
CA ALA A 105 -7.80 5.85 -17.06
C ALA A 105 -7.21 4.94 -18.16
N ASP A 106 -6.32 4.01 -17.80
CA ASP A 106 -5.77 2.99 -18.69
C ASP A 106 -6.38 1.62 -18.37
N PRO A 107 -7.51 1.23 -19.02
CA PRO A 107 -8.19 -0.04 -18.75
C PRO A 107 -7.38 -1.29 -19.13
N GLY A 108 -6.09 -1.15 -19.47
CA GLY A 108 -5.22 -2.19 -19.96
C GLY A 108 -5.57 -2.61 -21.39
N PRO A 109 -4.73 -3.46 -22.02
CA PRO A 109 -5.10 -4.08 -23.27
C PRO A 109 -6.37 -4.91 -23.06
N PRO A 110 -7.31 -4.94 -24.03
CA PRO A 110 -8.48 -5.78 -23.92
C PRO A 110 -8.05 -7.24 -23.69
N GLY A 111 -8.66 -7.89 -22.70
CA GLY A 111 -8.50 -9.33 -22.48
C GLY A 111 -8.86 -10.14 -23.75
N PRO A 112 -8.41 -11.40 -23.84
CA PRO A 112 -8.54 -12.23 -25.03
C PRO A 112 -9.99 -12.43 -25.52
N ASP A 113 -10.99 -12.19 -24.67
CA ASP A 113 -12.41 -12.37 -24.99
C ASP A 113 -13.09 -11.21 -25.74
N ARG A 114 -12.39 -10.11 -26.04
CA ARG A 114 -13.00 -8.95 -26.73
C ARG A 114 -13.09 -9.10 -28.25
N PHE A 115 -12.52 -10.16 -28.83
CA PHE A 115 -12.65 -10.48 -30.26
C PHE A 115 -13.32 -11.86 -30.45
N PRO A 116 -14.66 -11.93 -30.53
CA PRO A 116 -15.30 -13.13 -31.02
C PRO A 116 -15.01 -13.26 -32.51
N GLY A 117 -14.12 -14.18 -32.85
CA GLY A 117 -14.00 -14.71 -34.21
C GLY A 117 -12.83 -14.14 -35.01
N ARG A 118 -11.73 -14.87 -35.00
CA ARG A 118 -11.01 -15.12 -36.25
C ARG A 118 -10.96 -16.63 -36.46
N ALA A 119 -11.79 -17.11 -37.38
CA ALA A 119 -11.78 -18.50 -37.81
C ALA A 119 -10.37 -18.92 -38.26
N PRO A 120 -9.96 -20.17 -38.02
CA PRO A 120 -8.68 -20.67 -38.50
C PRO A 120 -8.70 -20.67 -40.03
N ARG A 121 -7.66 -20.09 -40.65
CA ARG A 121 -7.36 -20.35 -42.06
C ARG A 121 -6.67 -21.71 -42.12
N GLY A 122 -7.24 -22.61 -42.91
CA GLY A 122 -6.66 -23.92 -43.22
C GLY A 122 -5.46 -23.85 -44.15
#